data_AF-A0A536S5Z1-F1
#
_entry.id   AF-A0A536S5Z1-F1
#
_cell.length_a   1.000
_cell.length_b   1.000
_cell.length_c   1.000
_cell.angle_alpha   90.00
_cell.angle_beta   90.00
_cell.angle_gamma   90.00
#
_symmetry.space_group_name_H-M   'P 1'
#
loop_
_entity.id
_entity.type
_entity.pdbx_description
1 polymer ?
#
loop_
_entity_poly.entity_id
_entity_poly.type
_entity_poly.pdbx_seq_one_letter_code
_entity_poly.pdbx_strand_id
1 'polypeptide(L)'
;MSDEPQRLGASGDIIGALSDRVTELTKRAASLESDLDSARKRIAVYEEFDATVREAMAGTLRAAHQIRTRAEGAAQQILEQAREERKMLLKEIDRLRDERDGLVDEIASTRRSGFSALRGPRRDAAPPARPAEESAAEARQMAADALKSVFTELLEDIRKQAGAAADAAREANAAAQQARAAQEEARVAQERARIAQEEAQRAAEAQRAAEAERAAQAARATEEVRKATEEAARAAEEARRIADQQRQAQLALEAERAAEAERATAAAERAATAARAAEEARRAAEESRAADARAAEEDRRLETKRIAEATRAAEAAARAAQEAARAAEAARAAQVAQPAPPSEEEDVVGAPLASPARPPAAPEFTVIQRSESVPVAEEEQVTPQREEPAAPTTNIVLMLSPIPSFARLVEIERRIQLLAPVRTLYVRDFRGGVATLALGLRVPMSVDEMGAALAALEQPRFAVQRSGGNTLELRIEGEAGVA
;
A
#
# COMPACT_ATOMS: atom_id res chain seq x y z
N MET A 1 -33.88 -63.16 -28.74
CA MET A 1 -34.21 -62.05 -27.83
C MET A 1 -33.99 -60.76 -28.59
N SER A 2 -34.86 -59.78 -28.39
CA SER A 2 -34.83 -58.52 -29.12
C SER A 2 -34.07 -57.47 -28.31
N ASP A 3 -33.22 -56.71 -28.98
CA ASP A 3 -33.04 -55.29 -28.66
C ASP A 3 -32.55 -54.58 -29.93
N GLU A 4 -33.38 -53.71 -30.49
CA GLU A 4 -33.10 -52.94 -31.69
C GLU A 4 -33.04 -51.46 -31.30
N PRO A 5 -31.87 -50.78 -31.40
CA PRO A 5 -31.70 -49.44 -30.86
C PRO A 5 -32.57 -48.43 -31.61
N GLN A 6 -33.63 -47.99 -30.94
CA GLN A 6 -34.79 -47.29 -31.47
C GLN A 6 -34.44 -45.94 -32.12
N ARG A 7 -34.23 -45.94 -33.45
CA ARG A 7 -33.92 -44.74 -34.26
C ARG A 7 -35.14 -43.84 -34.53
N LEU A 8 -35.87 -43.45 -33.49
CA LEU A 8 -37.00 -42.51 -33.55
C LEU A 8 -36.93 -41.52 -32.37
N GLY A 9 -36.60 -40.26 -32.65
CA GLY A 9 -36.53 -39.20 -31.62
C GLY A 9 -35.99 -37.85 -32.10
N ALA A 10 -35.08 -37.83 -33.09
CA ALA A 10 -34.28 -36.66 -33.49
C ALA A 10 -35.03 -35.38 -33.90
N SER A 11 -36.35 -35.43 -34.13
CA SER A 11 -37.18 -34.26 -34.44
C SER A 11 -37.93 -33.69 -33.23
N GLY A 12 -38.03 -34.43 -32.12
CA GLY A 12 -38.75 -34.01 -30.90
C GLY A 12 -37.90 -33.18 -29.95
N ASP A 13 -36.64 -33.59 -29.74
CA ASP A 13 -35.74 -32.96 -28.75
C ASP A 13 -35.27 -31.55 -29.11
N ILE A 14 -35.57 -31.05 -30.31
CA ILE A 14 -35.19 -29.70 -30.75
C ILE A 14 -35.73 -28.62 -29.79
N ILE A 15 -36.96 -28.80 -29.28
CA ILE A 15 -37.56 -27.87 -28.32
C ILE A 15 -36.87 -27.96 -26.95
N GLY A 16 -36.49 -29.18 -26.51
CA GLY A 16 -35.72 -29.39 -25.28
C GLY A 16 -34.34 -28.74 -25.36
N ALA A 17 -33.56 -29.05 -26.40
CA ALA A 17 -32.23 -28.49 -26.61
C ALA A 17 -32.24 -26.96 -26.79
N LEU A 18 -33.29 -26.38 -27.39
CA LEU A 18 -33.48 -24.93 -27.41
C LEU A 18 -33.78 -24.37 -26.02
N SER A 19 -34.66 -25.00 -25.25
CA SER A 19 -34.98 -24.61 -23.87
C SER A 19 -33.74 -24.63 -22.98
N ASP A 20 -32.99 -25.74 -22.98
CA ASP A 20 -31.75 -25.89 -22.20
C ASP A 20 -30.74 -24.80 -22.54
N ARG A 21 -30.51 -24.56 -23.84
CA ARG A 21 -29.60 -23.51 -24.32
C ARG A 21 -30.09 -22.10 -23.98
N VAL A 22 -31.40 -21.85 -23.96
CA VAL A 22 -31.95 -20.59 -23.44
C VAL A 22 -31.67 -20.45 -21.94
N THR A 23 -31.89 -21.50 -21.12
CA THR A 23 -31.54 -21.40 -19.68
C THR A 23 -30.04 -21.21 -19.47
N GLU A 24 -29.19 -21.80 -20.31
CA GLU A 24 -27.74 -21.60 -20.27
C GLU A 24 -27.37 -20.15 -20.62
N LEU A 25 -27.94 -19.59 -21.67
CA LEU A 25 -27.72 -18.19 -22.06
C LEU A 25 -28.23 -17.22 -20.99
N THR A 26 -29.37 -17.47 -20.35
CA THR A 26 -29.86 -16.66 -19.22
C THR A 26 -28.91 -16.75 -18.01
N LYS A 27 -28.39 -17.94 -17.68
CA LYS A 27 -27.38 -18.10 -16.60
C LYS A 27 -26.08 -17.35 -16.94
N ARG A 28 -25.62 -17.41 -18.18
CA ARG A 28 -24.43 -16.68 -18.68
C ARG A 28 -24.65 -15.16 -18.64
N ALA A 29 -25.83 -14.68 -19.02
CA ALA A 29 -26.18 -13.26 -18.94
C ALA A 29 -26.15 -12.74 -17.50
N ALA A 30 -26.84 -13.42 -16.57
CA ALA A 30 -26.84 -13.05 -15.16
C ALA A 30 -25.44 -13.09 -14.52
N SER A 31 -24.56 -14.02 -14.96
CA SER A 31 -23.15 -14.02 -14.55
C SER A 31 -22.42 -12.79 -15.04
N LEU A 32 -22.56 -12.44 -16.33
CA LEU A 32 -21.90 -11.27 -16.93
C LEU A 32 -22.40 -9.94 -16.34
N GLU A 33 -23.68 -9.86 -15.97
CA GLU A 33 -24.25 -8.70 -15.26
C GLU A 33 -23.64 -8.56 -13.86
N SER A 34 -23.53 -9.66 -13.11
CA SER A 34 -22.84 -9.71 -11.81
C SER A 34 -21.35 -9.33 -11.92
N ASP A 35 -20.66 -9.82 -12.94
CA ASP A 35 -19.25 -9.50 -13.22
C ASP A 35 -19.05 -8.04 -13.63
N LEU A 36 -19.98 -7.46 -14.40
CA LEU A 36 -19.99 -6.03 -14.76
C LEU A 36 -20.23 -5.15 -13.54
N ASP A 37 -21.16 -5.48 -12.66
CA ASP A 37 -21.39 -4.72 -11.43
C ASP A 37 -20.25 -4.87 -10.41
N SER A 38 -19.61 -6.05 -10.37
CA SER A 38 -18.34 -6.27 -9.65
C SER A 38 -17.19 -5.42 -10.23
N ALA A 39 -17.13 -5.26 -11.57
CA ALA A 39 -16.16 -4.37 -12.21
C ALA A 39 -16.45 -2.89 -11.93
N ARG A 40 -17.70 -2.44 -12.05
CA ARG A 40 -18.15 -1.07 -11.73
C ARG A 40 -17.83 -0.69 -10.28
N LYS A 41 -18.14 -1.56 -9.31
CA LYS A 41 -17.83 -1.35 -7.89
C LYS A 41 -16.32 -1.22 -7.64
N ARG A 42 -15.50 -2.02 -8.32
CA ARG A 42 -14.03 -1.90 -8.25
C ARG A 42 -13.52 -0.58 -8.87
N ILE A 43 -14.09 -0.14 -10.00
CA ILE A 43 -13.73 1.13 -10.63
C ILE A 43 -14.02 2.30 -9.69
N ALA A 44 -15.22 2.36 -9.08
CA ALA A 44 -15.57 3.40 -8.11
C ALA A 44 -14.59 3.47 -6.92
N VAL A 45 -14.22 2.32 -6.34
CA VAL A 45 -13.22 2.26 -5.25
C VAL A 45 -11.83 2.75 -5.71
N TYR A 46 -11.44 2.48 -6.96
CA TYR A 46 -10.19 3.03 -7.52
C TYR A 46 -10.28 4.54 -7.75
N GLU A 47 -11.42 5.07 -8.21
CA GLU A 47 -11.62 6.51 -8.41
C GLU A 47 -11.61 7.28 -7.09
N GLU A 48 -12.25 6.75 -6.04
CA GLU A 48 -12.16 7.26 -4.67
C GLU A 48 -10.71 7.24 -4.15
N PHE A 49 -10.02 6.11 -4.32
CA PHE A 49 -8.62 5.98 -3.91
C PHE A 49 -7.73 7.01 -4.63
N ASP A 50 -7.88 7.16 -5.95
CA ASP A 50 -7.12 8.13 -6.75
C ASP A 50 -7.40 9.58 -6.29
N ALA A 51 -8.63 9.90 -5.90
CA ALA A 51 -8.96 11.19 -5.31
C ALA A 51 -8.22 11.43 -3.98
N THR A 52 -8.20 10.45 -3.07
CA THR A 52 -7.45 10.56 -1.80
C THR A 52 -5.94 10.67 -2.01
N VAL A 53 -5.38 9.96 -3.01
CA VAL A 53 -3.96 10.04 -3.37
C VAL A 53 -3.58 11.41 -3.94
N ARG A 54 -4.43 11.98 -4.81
CA ARG A 54 -4.27 13.33 -5.34
C ARG A 54 -4.36 14.39 -4.24
N GLU A 55 -5.30 14.26 -3.31
CA GLU A 55 -5.40 15.17 -2.15
C GLU A 55 -4.17 15.06 -1.24
N ALA A 56 -3.71 13.83 -0.94
CA ALA A 56 -2.53 13.59 -0.13
C ALA A 56 -1.27 14.21 -0.76
N MET A 57 -1.06 14.05 -2.08
CA MET A 57 0.03 14.71 -2.80
C MET A 57 -0.09 16.24 -2.81
N ALA A 58 -1.31 16.78 -3.01
CA ALA A 58 -1.52 18.22 -2.87
C ALA A 58 -1.27 18.72 -1.44
N GLY A 59 -1.53 17.90 -0.42
CA GLY A 59 -1.22 18.16 0.99
C GLY A 59 0.28 18.19 1.28
N THR A 60 1.03 17.17 0.84
CA THR A 60 2.49 17.10 1.06
C THR A 60 3.23 18.20 0.32
N LEU A 61 2.83 18.55 -0.91
CA LEU A 61 3.39 19.70 -1.65
C LEU A 61 3.15 21.02 -0.90
N ARG A 62 1.93 21.27 -0.41
CA ARG A 62 1.63 22.45 0.42
C ARG A 62 2.47 22.49 1.69
N ALA A 63 2.65 21.36 2.37
CA ALA A 63 3.49 21.26 3.57
C ALA A 63 4.97 21.51 3.27
N ALA A 64 5.51 20.95 2.19
CA ALA A 64 6.89 21.18 1.74
C ALA A 64 7.15 22.65 1.40
N HIS A 65 6.21 23.32 0.72
CA HIS A 65 6.29 24.76 0.48
C HIS A 65 6.27 25.58 1.78
N GLN A 66 5.41 25.25 2.75
CA GLN A 66 5.43 25.93 4.06
C GLN A 66 6.75 25.76 4.82
N ILE A 67 7.33 24.54 4.81
CA ILE A 67 8.63 24.26 5.43
C ILE A 67 9.72 25.11 4.74
N ARG A 68 9.73 25.13 3.40
CA ARG A 68 10.67 25.93 2.60
C ARG A 68 10.57 27.42 2.96
N THR A 69 9.38 28.01 2.94
CA THR A 69 9.21 29.45 3.23
C THR A 69 9.59 29.80 4.68
N ARG A 70 9.34 28.91 5.65
CA ARG A 70 9.85 29.09 7.04
C ARG A 70 11.37 29.03 7.10
N ALA A 71 12.01 28.10 6.37
CA ALA A 71 13.46 27.97 6.32
C ALA A 71 14.12 29.18 5.61
N GLU A 72 13.53 29.67 4.52
CA GLU A 72 13.98 30.89 3.83
C GLU A 72 13.88 32.11 4.73
N GLY A 73 12.78 32.29 5.47
CA GLY A 73 12.63 33.36 6.46
C GLY A 73 13.62 33.26 7.63
N ALA A 74 13.80 32.07 8.21
CA ALA A 74 14.78 31.85 9.28
C ALA A 74 16.23 32.09 8.82
N ALA A 75 16.58 31.68 7.59
CA ALA A 75 17.89 31.96 7.01
C ALA A 75 18.12 33.47 6.77
N GLN A 76 17.07 34.21 6.37
CA GLN A 76 17.14 35.68 6.26
C GLN A 76 17.37 36.34 7.63
N GLN A 77 16.66 35.91 8.67
CA GLN A 77 16.83 36.41 10.04
C GLN A 77 18.24 36.14 10.59
N ILE A 78 18.79 34.93 10.41
CA ILE A 78 20.15 34.59 10.82
C ILE A 78 21.19 35.44 10.05
N LEU A 79 20.98 35.68 8.75
CA LEU A 79 21.86 36.55 7.95
C LEU A 79 21.76 38.02 8.34
N GLU A 80 20.62 38.48 8.86
CA GLU A 80 20.44 39.83 9.39
C GLU A 80 21.13 39.98 10.75
N GLN A 81 20.87 39.07 11.69
CA GLN A 81 21.54 39.01 13.00
C GLN A 81 23.07 38.98 12.84
N ALA A 82 23.61 38.10 11.98
CA ALA A 82 25.06 38.01 11.74
C ALA A 82 25.66 39.31 11.12
N ARG A 83 24.86 40.13 10.42
CA ARG A 83 25.29 41.46 9.95
C ARG A 83 25.28 42.49 11.07
N GLU A 84 24.30 42.45 11.96
CA GLU A 84 24.22 43.33 13.13
C GLU A 84 25.30 43.02 14.16
N GLU A 85 25.51 41.75 14.50
CA GLU A 85 26.61 41.27 15.35
C GLU A 85 27.96 41.70 14.77
N ARG A 86 28.22 41.46 13.48
CA ARG A 86 29.45 41.92 12.82
C ARG A 86 29.62 43.44 12.89
N LYS A 87 28.52 44.21 12.76
CA LYS A 87 28.54 45.68 12.86
C LYS A 87 28.80 46.16 14.30
N MET A 88 28.36 45.41 15.31
CA MET A 88 28.66 45.69 16.72
C MET A 88 30.11 45.33 17.07
N LEU A 89 30.58 44.13 16.68
CA LEU A 89 31.96 43.70 16.86
C LEU A 89 32.96 44.63 16.17
N LEU A 90 32.65 45.17 14.99
CA LEU A 90 33.51 46.16 14.33
C LEU A 90 33.61 47.47 15.15
N LYS A 91 32.50 48.01 15.68
CA LYS A 91 32.53 49.18 16.58
C LYS A 91 33.34 48.90 17.85
N GLU A 92 33.24 47.70 18.40
CA GLU A 92 33.97 47.30 19.60
C GLU A 92 35.46 47.16 19.32
N ILE A 93 35.85 46.58 18.19
CA ILE A 93 37.24 46.54 17.70
C ILE A 93 37.80 47.95 17.50
N ASP A 94 37.03 48.87 16.92
CA ASP A 94 37.47 50.26 16.72
C ASP A 94 37.59 51.01 18.05
N ARG A 95 36.62 50.87 18.96
CA ARG A 95 36.72 51.39 20.33
C ARG A 95 37.96 50.85 21.07
N LEU A 96 38.25 49.55 20.97
CA LEU A 96 39.43 48.94 21.60
C LEU A 96 40.75 49.39 20.96
N ARG A 97 40.73 49.87 19.71
CA ARG A 97 41.89 50.54 19.08
C ARG A 97 42.08 51.95 19.66
N ASP A 98 41.01 52.73 19.77
CA ASP A 98 41.04 54.06 20.37
C ASP A 98 41.53 54.01 21.84
N GLU A 99 41.01 53.07 22.64
CA GLU A 99 41.43 52.85 24.03
C GLU A 99 42.89 52.39 24.12
N ARG A 100 43.34 51.50 23.24
CA ARG A 100 44.76 51.07 23.15
C ARG A 100 45.68 52.26 22.81
N ASP A 101 45.30 53.08 21.83
CA ASP A 101 46.17 54.17 21.36
C ASP A 101 46.23 55.31 22.37
N GLY A 102 45.14 55.60 23.08
CA GLY A 102 45.14 56.45 24.27
C GLY A 102 46.09 55.94 25.37
N LEU A 103 46.06 54.64 25.69
CA LEU A 103 46.98 54.04 26.66
C LEU A 103 48.45 54.10 26.20
N VAL A 104 48.73 54.03 24.89
CA VAL A 104 50.09 54.21 24.35
C VAL A 104 50.58 55.65 24.56
N ASP A 105 49.73 56.65 24.34
CA ASP A 105 50.05 58.06 24.60
C ASP A 105 50.16 58.38 26.10
N GLU A 106 49.37 57.75 26.97
CA GLU A 106 49.52 57.83 28.42
C GLU A 106 50.87 57.24 28.89
N ILE A 107 51.28 56.09 28.34
CA ILE A 107 52.59 55.50 28.63
C ILE A 107 53.73 56.39 28.12
N ALA A 108 53.60 56.96 26.92
CA ALA A 108 54.60 57.85 26.33
C ALA A 108 54.76 59.18 27.09
N SER A 109 53.64 59.77 27.53
CA SER A 109 53.64 61.00 28.34
C SER A 109 54.10 60.75 29.78
N THR A 110 53.71 59.64 30.41
CA THR A 110 54.19 59.24 31.75
C THR A 110 55.70 59.03 31.75
N ARG A 111 56.24 58.33 30.74
CA ARG A 111 57.70 58.16 30.57
C ARG A 111 58.44 59.49 30.36
N ARG A 112 57.80 60.48 29.74
CA ARG A 112 58.36 61.84 29.56
C ARG A 112 58.28 62.69 30.84
N SER A 113 57.24 62.51 31.65
CA SER A 113 56.98 63.26 32.89
C SER A 113 57.82 62.76 34.08
N GLY A 114 58.02 61.45 34.20
CA GLY A 114 58.66 60.79 35.35
C GLY A 114 60.11 61.21 35.66
N PHE A 115 60.76 61.97 34.77
CA PHE A 115 62.13 62.47 34.97
C PHE A 115 62.22 63.70 35.90
N SER A 116 61.10 64.35 36.23
CA SER A 116 61.11 65.68 36.87
C SER A 116 60.95 65.68 38.41
N ALA A 117 60.50 64.57 39.01
CA ALA A 117 60.05 64.54 40.42
C ALA A 117 61.14 64.27 41.48
N LEU A 118 62.37 63.92 41.08
CA LEU A 118 63.43 63.42 41.99
C LEU A 118 64.40 64.52 42.50
N ARG A 119 63.88 65.69 42.90
CA ARG A 119 64.72 66.80 43.42
C ARG A 119 64.03 67.63 44.52
N GLY A 120 63.87 67.04 45.71
CA GLY A 120 63.41 67.76 46.91
C GLY A 120 64.52 68.51 47.67
N PRO A 121 64.17 69.32 48.69
CA PRO A 121 65.12 69.93 49.62
C PRO A 121 65.16 69.20 50.98
N ARG A 122 66.28 69.34 51.72
CA ARG A 122 66.50 68.69 53.03
C ARG A 122 67.05 69.71 54.05
N ARG A 123 66.33 69.86 55.17
CA ARG A 123 66.79 70.09 56.57
C ARG A 123 67.98 71.03 56.85
N ASP A 124 67.72 72.09 57.62
CA ASP A 124 68.56 72.63 58.72
C ASP A 124 67.68 73.56 59.62
N ALA A 125 68.04 74.19 60.75
CA ALA A 125 69.29 74.30 61.55
C ALA A 125 68.96 74.55 63.06
N ALA A 126 69.99 74.71 63.91
CA ALA A 126 69.94 75.14 65.34
C ALA A 126 71.32 75.76 65.74
N PRO A 127 71.62 76.22 67.00
CA PRO A 127 70.77 76.53 68.15
C PRO A 127 70.62 78.07 68.35
N PRO A 128 71.34 78.88 69.20
CA PRO A 128 72.32 78.66 70.29
C PRO A 128 71.80 79.08 71.71
N ALA A 129 72.69 79.27 72.70
CA ALA A 129 72.37 79.74 74.08
C ALA A 129 73.45 80.72 74.65
N ARG A 130 73.23 81.29 75.85
CA ARG A 130 74.23 82.09 76.62
C ARG A 130 74.11 81.84 78.15
N PRO A 131 75.20 81.96 78.93
CA PRO A 131 75.22 81.67 80.38
C PRO A 131 75.15 82.91 81.28
N ALA A 132 74.88 82.68 82.57
CA ALA A 132 75.18 83.58 83.69
C ALA A 132 75.49 82.74 84.95
N GLU A 133 76.63 83.00 85.61
CA GLU A 133 77.11 82.21 86.75
C GLU A 133 76.88 82.93 88.08
N GLU A 134 75.81 82.60 88.81
CA GLU A 134 75.68 83.03 90.23
C GLU A 134 74.94 82.05 91.14
N SER A 135 74.37 80.96 90.60
CA SER A 135 73.50 80.03 91.32
C SER A 135 74.15 78.70 91.71
N ALA A 136 75.48 78.58 91.80
CA ALA A 136 76.19 77.29 91.90
C ALA A 136 75.85 76.36 93.08
N ALA A 137 75.03 76.80 94.05
CA ALA A 137 74.40 75.96 95.08
C ALA A 137 72.93 75.64 94.74
N GLU A 138 72.10 76.65 94.46
CA GLU A 138 70.70 76.45 94.06
C GLU A 138 70.56 75.65 92.76
N ALA A 139 71.46 75.86 91.79
CA ALA A 139 71.58 75.06 90.59
C ALA A 139 71.99 73.61 90.85
N ARG A 140 72.56 73.25 92.02
CA ARG A 140 72.73 71.83 92.41
C ARG A 140 71.44 71.25 92.97
N GLN A 141 70.65 72.05 93.70
CA GLN A 141 69.32 71.67 94.16
C GLN A 141 68.37 71.49 92.96
N MET A 142 68.28 72.52 92.10
CA MET A 142 67.50 72.51 90.86
C MET A 142 68.02 71.49 89.85
N ALA A 143 69.34 71.24 89.73
CA ALA A 143 69.82 70.13 88.89
C ALA A 143 69.53 68.76 89.51
N ALA A 144 69.55 68.60 90.84
CA ALA A 144 69.15 67.34 91.46
C ALA A 144 67.65 67.08 91.27
N ASP A 145 66.80 68.10 91.39
CA ASP A 145 65.35 67.98 91.19
C ASP A 145 64.96 67.91 89.71
N ALA A 146 65.69 68.59 88.81
CA ALA A 146 65.56 68.41 87.37
C ALA A 146 66.08 67.04 86.91
N LEU A 147 67.17 66.51 87.49
CA LEU A 147 67.63 65.14 87.22
C LEU A 147 66.64 64.11 87.75
N LYS A 148 65.99 64.33 88.91
CA LYS A 148 64.85 63.51 89.35
C LYS A 148 63.70 63.61 88.35
N SER A 149 63.32 64.81 87.92
CA SER A 149 62.25 65.05 86.93
C SER A 149 62.53 64.32 85.61
N VAL A 150 63.73 64.48 85.06
CA VAL A 150 64.19 63.81 83.84
C VAL A 150 64.29 62.29 84.06
N PHE A 151 64.64 61.81 85.25
CA PHE A 151 64.67 60.37 85.53
C PHE A 151 63.25 59.79 85.69
N THR A 152 62.29 60.54 86.24
CA THR A 152 60.87 60.15 86.25
C THR A 152 60.26 60.20 84.86
N GLU A 153 60.57 61.22 84.06
CA GLU A 153 60.15 61.35 82.66
C GLU A 153 60.74 60.22 81.81
N LEU A 154 62.03 59.91 81.99
CA LEU A 154 62.69 58.77 81.33
C LEU A 154 62.11 57.42 81.77
N LEU A 155 61.78 57.23 83.06
CA LEU A 155 61.13 56.01 83.54
C LEU A 155 59.67 55.89 83.03
N GLU A 156 58.96 57.00 82.89
CA GLU A 156 57.65 57.03 82.25
C GLU A 156 57.76 56.74 80.76
N ASP A 157 58.74 57.31 80.05
CA ASP A 157 58.93 57.06 78.62
C ASP A 157 59.43 55.65 78.35
N ILE A 158 60.29 55.06 79.20
CA ILE A 158 60.62 53.64 79.16
C ILE A 158 59.36 52.78 79.39
N ARG A 159 58.45 53.18 80.28
CA ARG A 159 57.15 52.49 80.46
C ARG A 159 56.22 52.65 79.25
N LYS A 160 56.13 53.85 78.65
CA LYS A 160 55.34 54.12 77.43
C LYS A 160 55.89 53.33 76.24
N GLN A 161 57.21 53.29 76.07
CA GLN A 161 57.89 52.53 75.03
C GLN A 161 57.75 51.02 75.25
N ALA A 162 57.87 50.52 76.48
CA ALA A 162 57.63 49.12 76.81
C ALA A 162 56.16 48.71 76.60
N GLY A 163 55.21 49.62 76.92
CA GLY A 163 53.79 49.46 76.61
C GLY A 163 53.55 49.37 75.10
N ALA A 164 53.98 50.38 74.34
CA ALA A 164 53.86 50.42 72.89
C ALA A 164 54.55 49.22 72.20
N ALA A 165 55.69 48.76 72.69
CA ALA A 165 56.36 47.56 72.19
C ALA A 165 55.58 46.27 72.52
N ALA A 166 54.96 46.17 73.70
CA ALA A 166 54.11 45.05 74.08
C ALA A 166 52.79 45.03 73.30
N ASP A 167 52.21 46.21 73.02
CA ASP A 167 50.98 46.35 72.24
C ASP A 167 51.24 46.05 70.76
N ALA A 168 52.32 46.59 70.18
CA ALA A 168 52.78 46.23 68.83
C ALA A 168 53.11 44.73 68.70
N ALA A 169 53.64 44.09 69.76
CA ALA A 169 53.84 42.64 69.78
C ALA A 169 52.52 41.85 69.85
N ARG A 170 51.44 42.38 70.47
CA ARG A 170 50.11 41.78 70.38
C ARG A 170 49.49 41.96 69.00
N GLU A 171 49.60 43.14 68.41
CA GLU A 171 49.12 43.43 67.05
C GLU A 171 49.83 42.55 66.00
N ALA A 172 51.16 42.41 66.09
CA ALA A 172 51.92 41.51 65.22
C ALA A 172 51.49 40.04 65.35
N ASN A 173 51.19 39.58 66.57
CA ASN A 173 50.66 38.23 66.79
C ASN A 173 49.23 38.07 66.26
N ALA A 174 48.36 39.08 66.41
CA ALA A 174 47.00 39.06 65.86
C ALA A 174 47.02 39.05 64.32
N ALA A 175 47.84 39.88 63.69
CA ALA A 175 48.06 39.86 62.24
C ALA A 175 48.64 38.52 61.76
N ALA A 176 49.56 37.91 62.51
CA ALA A 176 50.09 36.58 62.20
C ALA A 176 49.05 35.45 62.32
N GLN A 177 48.09 35.57 63.25
CA GLN A 177 46.95 34.66 63.36
C GLN A 177 45.96 34.84 62.20
N GLN A 178 45.61 36.08 61.85
CA GLN A 178 44.77 36.39 60.69
C GLN A 178 45.39 35.87 59.38
N ALA A 179 46.70 36.05 59.20
CA ALA A 179 47.41 35.54 58.04
C ALA A 179 47.41 34.00 57.95
N ARG A 180 47.39 33.28 59.07
CA ARG A 180 47.24 31.81 59.10
C ARG A 180 45.81 31.39 58.76
N ALA A 181 44.81 32.03 59.36
CA ALA A 181 43.40 31.75 59.05
C ALA A 181 43.11 31.95 57.55
N ALA A 182 43.58 33.06 56.95
CA ALA A 182 43.44 33.31 55.52
C ALA A 182 44.16 32.27 54.63
N GLN A 183 45.29 31.71 55.09
CA GLN A 183 45.97 30.62 54.37
C GLN A 183 45.23 29.28 54.48
N GLU A 184 44.58 29.01 55.62
CA GLU A 184 43.75 27.82 55.82
C GLU A 184 42.45 27.91 55.00
N GLU A 185 41.78 29.05 55.00
CA GLU A 185 40.62 29.34 54.13
C GLU A 185 40.97 29.21 52.65
N ALA A 186 42.13 29.76 52.22
CA ALA A 186 42.60 29.63 50.84
C ALA A 186 42.87 28.18 50.43
N ARG A 187 43.40 27.34 51.34
CA ARG A 187 43.58 25.89 51.10
C ARG A 187 42.24 25.16 50.98
N VAL A 188 41.29 25.43 51.87
CA VAL A 188 39.94 24.84 51.81
C VAL A 188 39.20 25.27 50.53
N ALA A 189 39.40 26.51 50.07
CA ALA A 189 38.86 26.98 48.80
C ALA A 189 39.48 26.24 47.59
N GLN A 190 40.80 26.04 47.59
CA GLN A 190 41.51 25.27 46.55
C GLN A 190 41.07 23.80 46.52
N GLU A 191 40.92 23.16 47.68
CA GLU A 191 40.46 21.77 47.78
C GLU A 191 39.01 21.61 47.29
N ARG A 192 38.10 22.51 47.67
CA ARG A 192 36.72 22.55 47.15
C ARG A 192 36.68 22.77 45.63
N ALA A 193 37.51 23.67 45.11
CA ALA A 193 37.61 23.91 43.66
C ALA A 193 38.11 22.66 42.92
N ARG A 194 39.08 21.93 43.50
CA ARG A 194 39.57 20.66 42.95
C ARG A 194 38.49 19.57 42.95
N ILE A 195 37.78 19.38 44.06
CA ILE A 195 36.69 18.40 44.16
C ILE A 195 35.61 18.68 43.11
N ALA A 196 35.20 19.95 42.96
CA ALA A 196 34.24 20.37 41.94
C ALA A 196 34.73 20.11 40.50
N GLN A 197 36.03 20.26 40.23
CA GLN A 197 36.63 19.89 38.93
C GLN A 197 36.63 18.38 38.71
N GLU A 198 37.00 17.58 39.71
CA GLU A 198 37.00 16.11 39.61
C GLU A 198 35.56 15.54 39.50
N GLU A 199 34.55 16.21 40.06
CA GLU A 199 33.14 15.89 39.85
C GLU A 199 32.64 16.29 38.45
N ALA A 200 32.98 17.50 37.98
CA ALA A 200 32.64 17.95 36.63
C ALA A 200 33.28 17.07 35.54
N GLN A 201 34.52 16.62 35.73
CA GLN A 201 35.18 15.67 34.83
C GLN A 201 34.46 14.31 34.80
N ARG A 202 34.13 13.74 35.98
CA ARG A 202 33.35 12.48 36.06
C ARG A 202 31.97 12.60 35.43
N ALA A 203 31.29 13.74 35.57
CA ALA A 203 30.02 14.00 34.89
C ALA A 203 30.18 14.07 33.35
N ALA A 204 31.22 14.75 32.86
CA ALA A 204 31.54 14.82 31.43
C ALA A 204 32.02 13.48 30.84
N GLU A 205 32.57 12.58 31.67
CA GLU A 205 32.89 11.19 31.27
C GLU A 205 31.64 10.32 31.22
N ALA A 206 30.75 10.41 32.21
CA ALA A 206 29.47 9.72 32.20
C ALA A 206 28.59 10.15 31.00
N GLN A 207 28.58 11.45 30.67
CA GLN A 207 27.91 11.95 29.47
C GLN A 207 28.50 11.35 28.18
N ARG A 208 29.83 11.41 28.01
CA ARG A 208 30.51 10.80 26.84
C ARG A 208 30.27 9.29 26.73
N ALA A 209 30.23 8.57 27.85
CA ALA A 209 29.90 7.14 27.86
C ALA A 209 28.45 6.89 27.42
N ALA A 210 27.48 7.65 27.94
CA ALA A 210 26.08 7.55 27.56
C ALA A 210 25.81 8.01 26.11
N GLU A 211 26.64 8.88 25.54
CA GLU A 211 26.60 9.26 24.12
C GLU A 211 27.20 8.16 23.24
N ALA A 212 28.33 7.57 23.63
CA ALA A 212 28.92 6.43 22.95
C ALA A 212 27.99 5.21 22.94
N GLU A 213 27.26 4.94 24.02
CA GLU A 213 26.26 3.88 24.06
C GLU A 213 25.07 4.18 23.13
N ARG A 214 24.52 5.40 23.17
CA ARG A 214 23.46 5.83 22.23
C ARG A 214 23.90 5.73 20.76
N ALA A 215 25.15 6.08 20.46
CA ALA A 215 25.72 5.92 19.12
C ALA A 215 25.86 4.44 18.71
N ALA A 216 26.27 3.56 19.63
CA ALA A 216 26.36 2.12 19.39
C ALA A 216 24.98 1.47 19.22
N GLN A 217 23.97 1.89 19.99
CA GLN A 217 22.57 1.47 19.82
C GLN A 217 22.02 1.94 18.46
N ALA A 218 22.27 3.20 18.07
CA ALA A 218 21.87 3.73 16.76
C ALA A 218 22.54 2.96 15.60
N ALA A 219 23.84 2.65 15.72
CA ALA A 219 24.56 1.85 14.71
C ALA A 219 23.92 0.46 14.53
N ARG A 220 23.61 -0.24 15.63
CA ARG A 220 22.89 -1.54 15.58
C ARG A 220 21.54 -1.41 14.90
N ALA A 221 20.74 -0.41 15.26
CA ALA A 221 19.45 -0.16 14.62
C ALA A 221 19.58 0.09 13.09
N THR A 222 20.62 0.80 12.63
CA THR A 222 20.88 0.96 11.20
C THR A 222 21.31 -0.34 10.51
N GLU A 223 22.02 -1.23 11.21
CA GLU A 223 22.40 -2.55 10.70
C GLU A 223 21.20 -3.50 10.62
N GLU A 224 20.29 -3.45 11.60
CA GLU A 224 19.03 -4.20 11.63
C GLU A 224 18.08 -3.73 10.51
N VAL A 225 17.89 -2.42 10.34
CA VAL A 225 17.14 -1.86 9.21
C VAL A 225 17.76 -2.28 7.87
N ARG A 226 19.10 -2.25 7.76
CA ARG A 226 19.78 -2.71 6.55
C ARG A 226 19.51 -4.19 6.27
N LYS A 227 19.64 -5.08 7.26
CA LYS A 227 19.34 -6.52 7.12
C LYS A 227 17.90 -6.74 6.68
N ALA A 228 16.93 -6.07 7.31
CA ALA A 228 15.54 -6.13 6.92
C ALA A 228 15.29 -5.66 5.47
N THR A 229 16.01 -4.62 5.00
CA THR A 229 15.91 -4.21 3.57
C THR A 229 16.57 -5.19 2.61
N GLU A 230 17.69 -5.83 2.97
CA GLU A 230 18.32 -6.86 2.15
C GLU A 230 17.48 -8.16 2.10
N GLU A 231 16.81 -8.54 3.18
CA GLU A 231 15.88 -9.67 3.24
C GLU A 231 14.59 -9.38 2.44
N ALA A 232 14.01 -8.18 2.59
CA ALA A 232 12.86 -7.76 1.80
C ALA A 232 13.16 -7.71 0.30
N ALA A 233 14.38 -7.30 -0.09
CA ALA A 233 14.83 -7.33 -1.49
C ALA A 233 14.92 -8.77 -2.03
N ARG A 234 15.47 -9.72 -1.26
CA ARG A 234 15.53 -11.15 -1.64
C ARG A 234 14.13 -11.75 -1.79
N ALA A 235 13.23 -11.49 -0.85
CA ALA A 235 11.84 -11.94 -0.93
C ALA A 235 11.11 -11.35 -2.16
N ALA A 236 11.39 -10.09 -2.52
CA ALA A 236 10.86 -9.47 -3.72
C ALA A 236 11.43 -10.07 -5.02
N GLU A 237 12.71 -10.48 -5.04
CA GLU A 237 13.28 -11.24 -6.16
C GLU A 237 12.68 -12.64 -6.29
N GLU A 238 12.50 -13.36 -5.19
CA GLU A 238 11.89 -14.69 -5.19
C GLU A 238 10.42 -14.64 -5.67
N ALA A 239 9.65 -13.66 -5.19
CA ALA A 239 8.29 -13.41 -5.69
C ALA A 239 8.26 -13.10 -7.20
N ARG A 240 9.23 -12.33 -7.73
CA ARG A 240 9.37 -12.11 -9.18
C ARG A 240 9.68 -13.38 -9.94
N ARG A 241 10.64 -14.20 -9.46
CA ARG A 241 11.00 -15.49 -10.08
C ARG A 241 9.81 -16.45 -10.14
N ILE A 242 8.99 -16.49 -9.08
CA ILE A 242 7.74 -17.28 -9.05
C ILE A 242 6.73 -16.74 -10.07
N ALA A 243 6.52 -15.42 -10.15
CA ALA A 243 5.63 -14.82 -11.14
C ALA A 243 6.12 -15.03 -12.60
N ASP A 244 7.43 -15.03 -12.82
CA ASP A 244 8.02 -15.32 -14.13
C ASP A 244 7.85 -16.80 -14.52
N GLN A 245 8.04 -17.73 -13.58
CA GLN A 245 7.75 -19.15 -13.78
C GLN A 245 6.27 -19.40 -14.06
N GLN A 246 5.36 -18.71 -13.36
CA GLN A 246 3.92 -18.80 -13.62
C GLN A 246 3.56 -18.28 -15.01
N ARG A 247 4.14 -17.15 -15.45
CA ARG A 247 3.95 -16.64 -16.82
C ARG A 247 4.51 -17.58 -17.88
N GLN A 248 5.68 -18.17 -17.66
CA GLN A 248 6.24 -19.19 -18.56
C GLN A 248 5.37 -20.45 -18.65
N ALA A 249 4.82 -20.92 -17.53
CA ALA A 249 3.89 -22.05 -17.50
C ALA A 249 2.55 -21.73 -18.21
N GLN A 250 2.02 -20.52 -18.06
CA GLN A 250 0.83 -20.07 -18.80
C GLN A 250 1.09 -20.03 -20.31
N LEU A 251 2.19 -19.43 -20.75
CA LEU A 251 2.57 -19.38 -22.17
C LEU A 251 2.82 -20.78 -22.75
N ALA A 252 3.38 -21.72 -21.98
CA ALA A 252 3.54 -23.10 -22.40
C ALA A 252 2.19 -23.82 -22.59
N LEU A 253 1.24 -23.63 -21.67
CA LEU A 253 -0.13 -24.18 -21.79
C LEU A 253 -0.92 -23.54 -22.95
N GLU A 254 -0.72 -22.25 -23.23
CA GLU A 254 -1.31 -21.58 -24.39
C GLU A 254 -0.72 -22.09 -25.70
N ALA A 255 0.60 -22.29 -25.78
CA ALA A 255 1.26 -22.89 -26.93
C ALA A 255 0.83 -24.35 -27.16
N GLU A 256 0.64 -25.14 -26.09
CA GLU A 256 0.13 -26.51 -26.19
C GLU A 256 -1.30 -26.55 -26.71
N ARG A 257 -2.19 -25.69 -26.21
CA ARG A 257 -3.58 -25.54 -26.71
C ARG A 257 -3.63 -25.07 -28.16
N ALA A 258 -2.75 -24.14 -28.55
CA ALA A 258 -2.65 -23.71 -29.95
C ALA A 258 -2.23 -24.87 -30.86
N ALA A 259 -1.21 -25.63 -30.47
CA ALA A 259 -0.75 -26.80 -31.21
C ALA A 259 -1.79 -27.94 -31.22
N GLU A 260 -2.62 -28.08 -30.18
CA GLU A 260 -3.76 -29.00 -30.18
C GLU A 260 -4.88 -28.54 -31.14
N ALA A 261 -5.20 -27.24 -31.16
CA ALA A 261 -6.15 -26.67 -32.09
C ALA A 261 -5.70 -26.84 -33.56
N GLU A 262 -4.41 -26.64 -33.87
CA GLU A 262 -3.83 -26.91 -35.19
C GLU A 262 -3.89 -28.40 -35.58
N ARG A 263 -3.67 -29.31 -34.63
CA ARG A 263 -3.86 -30.76 -34.88
C ARG A 263 -5.34 -31.09 -35.14
N ALA A 264 -6.26 -30.44 -34.42
CA ALA A 264 -7.69 -30.66 -34.56
C ALA A 264 -8.23 -30.12 -35.91
N THR A 265 -7.80 -28.94 -36.36
CA THR A 265 -8.16 -28.42 -37.69
C THR A 265 -7.57 -29.28 -38.80
N ALA A 266 -6.28 -29.64 -38.73
CA ALA A 266 -5.65 -30.54 -39.70
C ALA A 266 -6.29 -31.95 -39.73
N ALA A 267 -6.81 -32.44 -38.60
CA ALA A 267 -7.57 -33.69 -38.56
C ALA A 267 -8.96 -33.54 -39.20
N ALA A 268 -9.66 -32.42 -38.95
CA ALA A 268 -10.95 -32.11 -39.56
C ALA A 268 -10.84 -31.94 -41.09
N GLU A 269 -9.78 -31.29 -41.58
CA GLU A 269 -9.50 -31.19 -43.03
C GLU A 269 -9.28 -32.56 -43.67
N ARG A 270 -8.46 -33.42 -43.04
CA ARG A 270 -8.25 -34.81 -43.52
C ARG A 270 -9.55 -35.61 -43.53
N ALA A 271 -10.38 -35.47 -42.51
CA ALA A 271 -11.71 -36.10 -42.46
C ALA A 271 -12.63 -35.58 -43.58
N ALA A 272 -12.60 -34.28 -43.87
CA ALA A 272 -13.37 -33.67 -44.95
C ALA A 272 -12.89 -34.13 -46.34
N THR A 273 -11.57 -34.25 -46.57
CA THR A 273 -11.05 -34.80 -47.83
C THR A 273 -11.36 -36.28 -48.00
N ALA A 274 -11.27 -37.07 -46.92
CA ALA A 274 -11.64 -38.49 -46.94
C ALA A 274 -13.14 -38.69 -47.20
N ALA A 275 -14.00 -37.83 -46.64
CA ALA A 275 -15.44 -37.85 -46.88
C ALA A 275 -15.78 -37.53 -48.35
N ARG A 276 -15.12 -36.53 -48.97
CA ARG A 276 -15.28 -36.22 -50.40
C ARG A 276 -14.84 -37.37 -51.30
N ALA A 277 -13.66 -37.95 -51.04
CA ALA A 277 -13.17 -39.11 -51.79
C ALA A 277 -14.10 -40.34 -51.64
N ALA A 278 -14.71 -40.54 -50.47
CA ALA A 278 -15.70 -41.59 -50.24
C ALA A 278 -17.04 -41.31 -50.96
N GLU A 279 -17.43 -40.05 -51.14
CA GLU A 279 -18.60 -39.67 -51.94
C GLU A 279 -18.34 -39.84 -53.44
N GLU A 280 -17.19 -39.40 -53.93
CA GLU A 280 -16.75 -39.59 -55.33
C GLU A 280 -16.68 -41.09 -55.68
N ALA A 281 -16.13 -41.92 -54.79
CA ALA A 281 -16.11 -43.38 -54.95
C ALA A 281 -17.51 -44.01 -54.98
N ARG A 282 -18.48 -43.47 -54.22
CA ARG A 282 -19.89 -43.90 -54.30
C ARG A 282 -20.52 -43.53 -55.63
N ARG A 283 -20.35 -42.28 -56.08
CA ARG A 283 -20.86 -41.80 -57.38
C ARG A 283 -20.30 -42.63 -58.53
N ALA A 284 -19.00 -42.93 -58.53
CA ALA A 284 -18.38 -43.80 -59.53
C ALA A 284 -18.92 -45.24 -59.50
N ALA A 285 -19.18 -45.80 -58.31
CA ALA A 285 -19.79 -47.13 -58.18
C ALA A 285 -21.28 -47.15 -58.62
N GLU A 286 -22.01 -46.06 -58.41
CA GLU A 286 -23.38 -45.88 -58.89
C GLU A 286 -23.43 -45.69 -60.42
N GLU A 287 -22.48 -44.95 -61.00
CA GLU A 287 -22.33 -44.79 -62.44
C GLU A 287 -21.96 -46.12 -63.13
N SER A 288 -21.05 -46.91 -62.55
CA SER A 288 -20.75 -48.27 -63.02
C SER A 288 -22.01 -49.13 -63.05
N ARG A 289 -22.75 -49.21 -61.93
CA ARG A 289 -24.01 -49.97 -61.85
C ARG A 289 -25.05 -49.48 -62.86
N ALA A 290 -25.10 -48.19 -63.15
CA ALA A 290 -25.99 -47.62 -64.15
C ALA A 290 -25.55 -47.97 -65.59
N ALA A 291 -24.24 -48.07 -65.86
CA ALA A 291 -23.71 -48.58 -67.13
C ALA A 291 -23.99 -50.09 -67.30
N ASP A 292 -23.72 -50.89 -66.27
CA ASP A 292 -24.01 -52.34 -66.24
C ASP A 292 -25.51 -52.61 -66.47
N ALA A 293 -26.38 -51.83 -65.82
CA ALA A 293 -27.83 -51.94 -66.01
C ALA A 293 -28.30 -51.56 -67.42
N ARG A 294 -27.68 -50.54 -68.05
CA ARG A 294 -27.97 -50.15 -69.44
C ARG A 294 -27.53 -51.23 -70.42
N ALA A 295 -26.34 -51.80 -70.23
CA ALA A 295 -25.85 -52.92 -71.05
C ALA A 295 -26.79 -54.13 -70.94
N ALA A 296 -27.19 -54.51 -69.72
CA ALA A 296 -28.14 -55.59 -69.49
C ALA A 296 -29.55 -55.32 -70.06
N GLU A 297 -29.96 -54.05 -70.17
CA GLU A 297 -31.21 -53.70 -70.87
C GLU A 297 -31.04 -53.78 -72.40
N GLU A 298 -29.90 -53.37 -72.94
CA GLU A 298 -29.59 -53.49 -74.37
C GLU A 298 -29.49 -54.95 -74.80
N ASP A 299 -28.85 -55.83 -74.02
CA ASP A 299 -28.82 -57.27 -74.27
C ASP A 299 -30.25 -57.87 -74.31
N ARG A 300 -31.14 -57.49 -73.38
CA ARG A 300 -32.57 -57.89 -73.42
C ARG A 300 -33.29 -57.34 -74.65
N ARG A 301 -32.96 -56.13 -75.10
CA ARG A 301 -33.50 -55.54 -76.35
C ARG A 301 -32.95 -56.24 -77.60
N LEU A 302 -31.76 -56.84 -77.55
CA LEU A 302 -31.20 -57.67 -78.63
C LEU A 302 -31.78 -59.10 -78.59
N GLU A 303 -31.95 -59.69 -77.42
CA GLU A 303 -32.59 -60.98 -77.23
C GLU A 303 -34.06 -60.97 -77.65
N THR A 304 -34.84 -59.98 -77.23
CA THR A 304 -36.25 -59.82 -77.69
C THR A 304 -36.36 -59.61 -79.20
N LYS A 305 -35.40 -58.93 -79.84
CA LYS A 305 -35.31 -58.87 -81.31
C LYS A 305 -35.06 -60.25 -81.92
N ARG A 306 -34.07 -61.00 -81.42
CA ARG A 306 -33.78 -62.38 -81.87
C ARG A 306 -34.99 -63.31 -81.71
N ILE A 307 -35.70 -63.21 -80.57
CA ILE A 307 -36.94 -63.96 -80.33
C ILE A 307 -38.00 -63.55 -81.37
N ALA A 308 -38.25 -62.26 -81.57
CA ALA A 308 -39.23 -61.78 -82.56
C ALA A 308 -38.84 -62.12 -84.02
N GLU A 309 -37.56 -62.31 -84.33
CA GLU A 309 -37.07 -62.82 -85.62
C GLU A 309 -37.27 -64.34 -85.73
N ALA A 310 -36.97 -65.11 -84.67
CA ALA A 310 -37.24 -66.53 -84.59
C ALA A 310 -38.74 -66.86 -84.69
N THR A 311 -39.61 -66.07 -84.05
CA THR A 311 -41.08 -66.19 -84.19
C THR A 311 -41.52 -65.90 -85.63
N ARG A 312 -40.98 -64.87 -86.28
CA ARG A 312 -41.27 -64.59 -87.70
C ARG A 312 -40.77 -65.70 -88.64
N ALA A 313 -39.62 -66.30 -88.35
CA ALA A 313 -39.11 -67.46 -89.09
C ALA A 313 -39.99 -68.71 -88.86
N ALA A 314 -40.44 -68.95 -87.62
CA ALA A 314 -41.36 -70.03 -87.28
C ALA A 314 -42.75 -69.83 -87.92
N GLU A 315 -43.28 -68.61 -87.95
CA GLU A 315 -44.50 -68.28 -88.71
C GLU A 315 -44.32 -68.51 -90.21
N ALA A 316 -43.19 -68.11 -90.80
CA ALA A 316 -42.91 -68.34 -92.22
C ALA A 316 -42.83 -69.84 -92.54
N ALA A 317 -42.18 -70.62 -91.68
CA ALA A 317 -42.12 -72.08 -91.79
C ALA A 317 -43.51 -72.72 -91.59
N ALA A 318 -44.32 -72.22 -90.66
CA ALA A 318 -45.69 -72.68 -90.45
C ALA A 318 -46.62 -72.36 -91.64
N ARG A 319 -46.47 -71.19 -92.27
CA ARG A 319 -47.18 -70.83 -93.50
C ARG A 319 -46.75 -71.74 -94.67
N ALA A 320 -45.45 -71.96 -94.87
CA ALA A 320 -44.96 -72.90 -95.88
C ALA A 320 -45.45 -74.34 -95.62
N ALA A 321 -45.54 -74.77 -94.36
CA ALA A 321 -46.11 -76.06 -93.97
C ALA A 321 -47.63 -76.11 -94.21
N GLN A 322 -48.38 -75.02 -93.99
CA GLN A 322 -49.80 -74.92 -94.31
C GLN A 322 -50.05 -74.88 -95.83
N GLU A 323 -49.17 -74.26 -96.62
CA GLU A 323 -49.23 -74.27 -98.08
C GLU A 323 -48.92 -75.67 -98.63
N ALA A 324 -47.90 -76.35 -98.09
CA ALA A 324 -47.62 -77.76 -98.40
C ALA A 324 -48.78 -78.69 -97.95
N ALA A 325 -49.38 -78.44 -96.79
CA ALA A 325 -50.55 -79.18 -96.32
C ALA A 325 -51.77 -78.93 -97.22
N ARG A 326 -52.01 -77.70 -97.68
CA ARG A 326 -53.07 -77.37 -98.65
C ARG A 326 -52.80 -77.94 -100.03
N ALA A 327 -51.55 -78.08 -100.46
CA ALA A 327 -51.20 -78.79 -101.68
C ALA A 327 -51.46 -80.31 -101.54
N ALA A 328 -51.14 -80.90 -100.39
CA ALA A 328 -51.48 -82.28 -100.06
C ALA A 328 -52.99 -82.50 -99.85
N GLU A 329 -53.71 -81.50 -99.35
CA GLU A 329 -55.17 -81.52 -99.18
C GLU A 329 -55.88 -81.32 -100.53
N ALA A 330 -55.37 -80.48 -101.43
CA ALA A 330 -55.83 -80.41 -102.82
C ALA A 330 -55.60 -81.74 -103.57
N ALA A 331 -54.50 -82.44 -103.28
CA ALA A 331 -54.27 -83.80 -103.77
C ALA A 331 -55.22 -84.84 -103.14
N ARG A 332 -55.62 -84.67 -101.87
CA ARG A 332 -56.64 -85.51 -101.20
C ARG A 332 -58.07 -85.18 -101.59
N ALA A 333 -58.38 -83.94 -101.97
CA ALA A 333 -59.70 -83.50 -102.42
C ALA A 333 -60.12 -84.15 -103.76
N ALA A 334 -59.17 -84.75 -104.48
CA ALA A 334 -59.43 -85.66 -105.59
C ALA A 334 -59.95 -87.05 -105.16
N GLN A 335 -60.00 -87.37 -103.85
CA GLN A 335 -60.36 -88.68 -103.32
C GLN A 335 -61.28 -88.64 -102.08
N VAL A 336 -62.57 -88.89 -102.34
CA VAL A 336 -63.57 -89.51 -101.45
C VAL A 336 -64.29 -88.60 -100.42
N ALA A 337 -65.56 -88.93 -100.19
CA ALA A 337 -66.60 -88.14 -99.52
C ALA A 337 -66.99 -88.67 -98.12
N GLN A 338 -68.06 -88.07 -97.55
CA GLN A 338 -68.93 -88.51 -96.43
C GLN A 338 -68.55 -88.07 -94.97
N PRO A 339 -69.53 -88.03 -94.01
CA PRO A 339 -69.58 -86.96 -93.00
C PRO A 339 -69.88 -87.33 -91.51
N ALA A 340 -69.59 -86.38 -90.60
CA ALA A 340 -70.34 -86.04 -89.35
C ALA A 340 -70.41 -87.08 -88.16
N PRO A 341 -70.89 -86.73 -86.93
CA PRO A 341 -71.01 -85.43 -86.24
C PRO A 341 -70.27 -85.33 -84.83
N PRO A 342 -70.86 -85.27 -83.59
CA PRO A 342 -70.42 -84.27 -82.57
C PRO A 342 -70.22 -84.73 -81.08
N SER A 343 -69.61 -83.87 -80.24
CA SER A 343 -69.66 -83.76 -78.74
C SER A 343 -68.51 -82.85 -78.24
N GLU A 344 -68.30 -82.54 -76.94
CA GLU A 344 -69.07 -81.82 -75.89
C GLU A 344 -68.17 -81.71 -74.62
N GLU A 345 -68.33 -80.67 -73.76
CA GLU A 345 -67.80 -80.54 -72.36
C GLU A 345 -66.24 -80.56 -72.16
N GLU A 346 -65.57 -80.18 -71.06
CA GLU A 346 -65.71 -79.35 -69.82
C GLU A 346 -64.23 -79.02 -69.36
N ASP A 347 -63.80 -78.13 -68.44
CA ASP A 347 -64.26 -76.91 -67.71
C ASP A 347 -62.97 -76.25 -67.09
N VAL A 348 -63.10 -75.25 -66.20
CA VAL A 348 -62.42 -75.12 -64.87
C VAL A 348 -61.88 -73.70 -64.57
N VAL A 349 -62.69 -72.94 -63.81
CA VAL A 349 -62.37 -72.06 -62.66
C VAL A 349 -61.22 -71.02 -62.74
N GLY A 350 -61.55 -69.74 -62.48
CA GLY A 350 -60.54 -68.71 -62.12
C GLY A 350 -61.04 -67.26 -61.95
N ALA A 351 -61.68 -66.92 -60.82
CA ALA A 351 -62.08 -65.54 -60.46
C ALA A 351 -60.98 -64.85 -59.58
N PRO A 352 -60.95 -63.50 -59.34
CA PRO A 352 -62.08 -62.72 -58.80
C PRO A 352 -62.26 -61.26 -59.31
N LEU A 353 -63.39 -60.64 -58.90
CA LEU A 353 -63.63 -59.20 -58.87
C LEU A 353 -63.84 -58.75 -57.41
N ALA A 354 -63.20 -57.68 -56.94
CA ALA A 354 -63.58 -57.01 -55.68
C ALA A 354 -63.05 -55.57 -55.53
N SER A 355 -63.96 -54.61 -55.39
CA SER A 355 -63.80 -53.24 -54.85
C SER A 355 -65.18 -52.56 -54.80
N PRO A 356 -65.43 -51.48 -54.02
CA PRO A 356 -64.57 -50.81 -53.03
C PRO A 356 -65.26 -50.65 -51.63
N ALA A 357 -64.63 -49.91 -50.70
CA ALA A 357 -65.25 -49.33 -49.49
C ALA A 357 -64.74 -47.88 -49.25
N ARG A 358 -65.34 -47.13 -48.30
CA ARG A 358 -65.36 -45.64 -48.29
C ARG A 358 -64.93 -45.01 -46.91
N PRO A 359 -65.14 -43.70 -46.56
CA PRO A 359 -64.21 -42.86 -45.75
C PRO A 359 -64.87 -42.48 -44.38
N PRO A 360 -64.74 -41.30 -43.70
CA PRO A 360 -63.90 -40.07 -43.83
C PRO A 360 -63.09 -39.76 -42.51
N ALA A 361 -62.56 -38.57 -42.12
CA ALA A 361 -62.96 -37.16 -42.29
C ALA A 361 -61.84 -36.11 -42.03
N ALA A 362 -62.17 -34.82 -42.21
CA ALA A 362 -61.37 -33.60 -41.92
C ALA A 362 -61.93 -32.86 -40.66
N PRO A 363 -61.61 -31.58 -40.26
CA PRO A 363 -61.43 -30.35 -41.07
C PRO A 363 -60.32 -29.36 -40.57
N GLU A 364 -60.52 -28.04 -40.73
CA GLU A 364 -59.52 -26.95 -40.78
C GLU A 364 -59.73 -25.80 -39.72
N PHE A 365 -58.90 -24.73 -39.81
CA PHE A 365 -58.99 -23.39 -39.15
C PHE A 365 -58.60 -23.30 -37.64
N THR A 366 -58.26 -22.14 -37.03
CA THR A 366 -58.53 -20.70 -37.37
C THR A 366 -57.43 -19.72 -36.85
N VAL A 367 -57.52 -18.43 -37.23
CA VAL A 367 -56.68 -17.28 -36.82
C VAL A 367 -57.25 -16.54 -35.58
N ILE A 368 -56.38 -15.96 -34.72
CA ILE A 368 -56.73 -14.96 -33.67
C ILE A 368 -55.68 -13.82 -33.66
N GLN A 369 -56.06 -12.60 -33.21
CA GLN A 369 -55.23 -11.38 -33.15
C GLN A 369 -55.16 -10.74 -31.75
N ARG A 370 -54.17 -9.85 -31.54
CA ARG A 370 -54.08 -8.81 -30.47
C ARG A 370 -53.90 -9.34 -29.03
N SER A 371 -53.45 -8.55 -28.04
CA SER A 371 -53.45 -7.08 -27.88
C SER A 371 -52.22 -6.51 -27.13
N GLU A 372 -52.05 -5.18 -27.19
CA GLU A 372 -51.10 -4.39 -26.39
C GLU A 372 -51.64 -4.01 -25.00
N SER A 373 -50.75 -3.68 -24.06
CA SER A 373 -51.01 -2.75 -22.94
C SER A 373 -49.69 -2.10 -22.48
N VAL A 374 -49.79 -0.93 -21.82
CA VAL A 374 -48.65 -0.07 -21.43
C VAL A 374 -48.70 0.26 -19.91
N PRO A 375 -47.81 1.07 -19.31
CA PRO A 375 -47.22 0.74 -18.00
C PRO A 375 -48.02 1.27 -16.80
N VAL A 376 -47.59 0.87 -15.60
CA VAL A 376 -47.99 1.46 -14.31
C VAL A 376 -46.76 2.14 -13.69
N ALA A 377 -46.96 3.31 -13.09
CA ALA A 377 -45.89 4.09 -12.46
C ALA A 377 -45.63 3.65 -11.01
N GLU A 378 -44.41 3.86 -10.53
CA GLU A 378 -44.03 3.64 -9.13
C GLU A 378 -44.41 4.87 -8.28
N GLU A 379 -44.91 4.65 -7.06
CA GLU A 379 -45.24 5.73 -6.12
C GLU A 379 -44.02 6.13 -5.27
N GLU A 380 -43.66 7.41 -5.32
CA GLU A 380 -42.58 8.01 -4.53
C GLU A 380 -43.00 8.20 -3.06
N GLN A 381 -42.64 7.26 -2.17
CA GLN A 381 -42.92 7.37 -0.73
C GLN A 381 -41.69 7.75 0.09
N VAL A 382 -41.52 9.06 0.32
CA VAL A 382 -40.50 9.62 1.21
C VAL A 382 -40.81 9.29 2.68
N THR A 383 -39.91 8.55 3.33
CA THR A 383 -39.88 8.36 4.79
C THR A 383 -38.45 8.53 5.33
N PRO A 384 -38.25 8.85 6.63
CA PRO A 384 -37.07 9.60 7.07
C PRO A 384 -35.77 8.79 7.14
N GLN A 385 -34.64 9.49 7.01
CA GLN A 385 -33.30 8.93 7.19
C GLN A 385 -33.12 8.39 8.62
N ARG A 386 -33.22 7.07 8.73
CA ARG A 386 -32.68 6.28 9.83
C ARG A 386 -31.19 6.12 9.59
N GLU A 387 -30.34 6.47 10.56
CA GLU A 387 -28.89 6.25 10.43
C GLU A 387 -28.62 4.75 10.17
N GLU A 388 -28.01 4.45 9.03
CA GLU A 388 -27.59 3.10 8.70
C GLU A 388 -26.39 2.72 9.58
N PRO A 389 -26.38 1.51 10.18
CA PRO A 389 -25.21 1.04 10.92
C PRO A 389 -24.02 0.93 9.97
N ALA A 390 -22.91 1.58 10.30
CA ALA A 390 -21.76 1.68 9.42
C ALA A 390 -21.26 0.29 8.99
N ALA A 391 -21.14 0.08 7.67
CA ALA A 391 -20.69 -1.18 7.09
C ALA A 391 -19.34 -1.61 7.70
N PRO A 392 -19.09 -2.91 7.92
CA PRO A 392 -17.87 -3.37 8.57
C PRO A 392 -16.64 -3.08 7.70
N THR A 393 -15.75 -2.21 8.18
CA THR A 393 -14.58 -1.77 7.42
C THR A 393 -13.27 -2.26 8.04
N THR A 394 -12.21 -2.27 7.23
CA THR A 394 -10.87 -2.69 7.64
C THR A 394 -9.97 -1.54 8.06
N ASN A 395 -10.43 -0.29 7.92
CA ASN A 395 -9.67 0.91 8.25
C ASN A 395 -10.58 1.95 8.92
N ILE A 396 -10.24 2.33 10.15
CA ILE A 396 -10.96 3.32 10.98
C ILE A 396 -9.99 4.46 11.32
N VAL A 397 -10.51 5.69 11.46
CA VAL A 397 -9.76 6.86 11.91
C VAL A 397 -10.20 7.21 13.34
N LEU A 398 -9.25 7.24 14.26
CA LEU A 398 -9.48 7.63 15.65
C LEU A 398 -9.06 9.09 15.85
N MET A 399 -9.92 9.90 16.46
CA MET A 399 -9.59 11.26 16.91
C MET A 399 -9.63 11.31 18.43
N LEU A 400 -8.46 11.50 19.06
CA LEU A 400 -8.29 11.48 20.51
C LEU A 400 -8.11 12.89 21.08
N SER A 401 -8.83 13.23 22.15
CA SER A 401 -8.71 14.52 22.84
C SER A 401 -9.14 14.44 24.33
N PRO A 402 -8.56 15.20 25.26
CA PRO A 402 -7.27 15.89 25.16
C PRO A 402 -6.11 14.91 25.42
N ILE A 403 -4.94 15.22 24.90
CA ILE A 403 -3.68 14.50 25.17
C ILE A 403 -2.62 15.50 25.66
N PRO A 404 -2.11 15.37 26.88
CA PRO A 404 -1.25 16.38 27.51
C PRO A 404 0.21 16.33 27.05
N SER A 405 0.67 15.24 26.42
CA SER A 405 2.04 15.15 25.89
C SER A 405 2.18 14.08 24.81
N PHE A 406 3.21 14.22 23.96
CA PHE A 406 3.57 13.20 22.98
C PHE A 406 3.99 11.86 23.62
N ALA A 407 4.63 11.88 24.79
CA ALA A 407 4.95 10.66 25.54
C ALA A 407 3.68 9.90 25.94
N ARG A 408 2.62 10.61 26.33
CA ARG A 408 1.31 10.02 26.62
C ARG A 408 0.63 9.49 25.36
N LEU A 409 0.73 10.19 24.22
CA LEU A 409 0.27 9.66 22.93
C LEU A 409 0.89 8.30 22.60
N VAL A 410 2.22 8.14 22.74
CA VAL A 410 2.93 6.87 22.48
C VAL A 410 2.56 5.76 23.47
N GLU A 411 2.22 6.11 24.72
CA GLU A 411 1.69 5.12 25.68
C GLU A 411 0.29 4.62 25.26
N ILE A 412 -0.58 5.54 24.83
CA ILE A 412 -1.93 5.24 24.34
C ILE A 412 -1.85 4.42 23.03
N GLU A 413 -0.96 4.81 22.11
CA GLU A 413 -0.65 4.12 20.86
C GLU A 413 -0.36 2.63 21.11
N ARG A 414 0.57 2.33 22.03
CA ARG A 414 0.92 0.96 22.42
C ARG A 414 -0.23 0.19 23.03
N ARG A 415 -1.04 0.83 23.90
CA ARG A 415 -2.20 0.19 24.54
C ARG A 415 -3.28 -0.19 23.52
N ILE A 416 -3.52 0.64 22.49
CA ILE A 416 -4.44 0.32 21.40
C ILE A 416 -3.84 -0.74 20.46
N GLN A 417 -2.53 -0.70 20.16
CA GLN A 417 -1.85 -1.73 19.34
C GLN A 417 -1.90 -3.14 19.95
N LEU A 418 -2.10 -3.27 21.27
CA LEU A 418 -2.28 -4.55 21.96
C LEU A 418 -3.69 -5.16 21.82
N LEU A 419 -4.68 -4.42 21.32
CA LEU A 419 -6.02 -4.95 21.08
C LEU A 419 -6.00 -6.00 19.95
N ALA A 420 -6.57 -7.17 20.22
CA ALA A 420 -6.64 -8.30 19.28
C ALA A 420 -7.15 -7.95 17.85
N PRO A 421 -8.20 -7.11 17.65
CA PRO A 421 -8.62 -6.73 16.29
C PRO A 421 -7.64 -5.84 15.53
N VAL A 422 -6.64 -5.22 16.18
CA VAL A 422 -5.76 -4.23 15.55
C VAL A 422 -4.58 -4.90 14.84
N ARG A 423 -4.40 -4.54 13.56
CA ARG A 423 -3.31 -5.03 12.69
C ARG A 423 -2.18 -4.02 12.60
N THR A 424 -2.53 -2.76 12.37
CA THR A 424 -1.60 -1.62 12.23
C THR A 424 -2.24 -0.39 12.85
N LEU A 425 -1.45 0.42 13.54
CA LEU A 425 -1.89 1.72 14.05
C LEU A 425 -0.73 2.70 13.92
N TYR A 426 -1.01 3.88 13.38
CA TYR A 426 -0.02 4.96 13.27
C TYR A 426 -0.66 6.33 13.52
N VAL A 427 0.11 7.24 14.12
CA VAL A 427 -0.28 8.64 14.29
C VAL A 427 -0.20 9.36 12.93
N ARG A 428 -1.29 10.01 12.51
CA ARG A 428 -1.38 10.80 11.28
C ARG A 428 -1.13 12.29 11.52
N ASP A 429 -1.58 12.82 12.66
CA ASP A 429 -1.27 14.20 13.09
C ASP A 429 -1.40 14.32 14.63
N PHE A 430 -0.71 15.28 15.23
CA PHE A 430 -0.84 15.60 16.67
C PHE A 430 -0.60 17.10 16.90
N ARG A 431 -1.66 17.85 17.24
CA ARG A 431 -1.61 19.33 17.41
C ARG A 431 -2.62 19.78 18.45
N GLY A 432 -2.25 20.77 19.27
CA GLY A 432 -3.17 21.41 20.22
C GLY A 432 -3.83 20.44 21.22
N GLY A 433 -3.13 19.35 21.58
CA GLY A 433 -3.68 18.31 22.45
C GLY A 433 -4.65 17.33 21.77
N VAL A 434 -4.86 17.42 20.45
CA VAL A 434 -5.66 16.46 19.67
C VAL A 434 -4.73 15.60 18.83
N ALA A 435 -4.94 14.27 18.83
CA ALA A 435 -4.25 13.35 17.93
C ALA A 435 -5.23 12.65 16.98
N THR A 436 -4.83 12.53 15.71
CA THR A 436 -5.54 11.71 14.72
C THR A 436 -4.69 10.48 14.43
N LEU A 437 -5.25 9.29 14.60
CA LEU A 437 -4.58 8.01 14.35
C LEU A 437 -5.35 7.22 13.29
N ALA A 438 -4.63 6.50 12.43
CA ALA A 438 -5.21 5.58 11.46
C ALA A 438 -5.06 4.15 11.98
N LEU A 439 -6.18 3.41 12.00
CA LEU A 439 -6.33 2.08 12.57
C LEU A 439 -6.67 1.08 11.48
N GLY A 440 -5.69 0.24 11.09
CA GLY A 440 -5.92 -0.91 10.22
C GLY A 440 -6.25 -2.16 11.03
N LEU A 441 -7.31 -2.87 10.66
CA LEU A 441 -7.84 -4.02 11.39
C LEU A 441 -7.42 -5.36 10.81
N ARG A 442 -7.49 -6.42 11.63
CA ARG A 442 -7.29 -7.83 11.23
C ARG A 442 -8.57 -8.45 10.66
N VAL A 443 -9.72 -8.00 11.15
CA VAL A 443 -11.06 -8.45 10.79
C VAL A 443 -11.89 -7.19 10.47
N PRO A 444 -12.71 -7.16 9.39
CA PRO A 444 -13.63 -6.05 9.16
C PRO A 444 -14.67 -6.01 10.28
N MET A 445 -14.86 -4.85 10.92
CA MET A 445 -15.82 -4.68 12.01
C MET A 445 -16.45 -3.28 11.96
N SER A 446 -17.55 -3.03 12.67
CA SER A 446 -18.17 -1.69 12.66
C SER A 446 -17.40 -0.69 13.54
N VAL A 447 -17.60 0.60 13.28
CA VAL A 447 -17.00 1.67 14.09
C VAL A 447 -17.50 1.62 15.54
N ASP A 448 -18.76 1.27 15.77
CA ASP A 448 -19.33 1.17 17.11
C ASP A 448 -18.81 -0.08 17.86
N GLU A 449 -18.54 -1.18 17.15
CA GLU A 449 -17.91 -2.39 17.71
C GLU A 449 -16.46 -2.12 18.14
N MET A 450 -15.70 -1.36 17.32
CA MET A 450 -14.39 -0.85 17.71
C MET A 450 -14.49 0.16 18.88
N GLY A 451 -15.51 1.02 18.89
CA GLY A 451 -15.77 1.92 20.01
C GLY A 451 -16.02 1.18 21.33
N ALA A 452 -16.79 0.10 21.30
CA ALA A 452 -17.00 -0.77 22.45
C ALA A 452 -15.71 -1.48 22.89
N ALA A 453 -14.89 -1.96 21.94
CA ALA A 453 -13.60 -2.58 22.24
C ALA A 453 -12.59 -1.60 22.86
N LEU A 454 -12.64 -0.32 22.48
CA LEU A 454 -11.81 0.75 23.06
C LEU A 454 -12.35 1.17 24.44
N ALA A 455 -13.67 1.29 24.61
CA ALA A 455 -14.29 1.61 25.90
C ALA A 455 -14.06 0.52 26.96
N ALA A 456 -13.75 -0.72 26.55
CA ALA A 456 -13.39 -1.83 27.43
C ALA A 456 -11.96 -1.72 28.01
N LEU A 457 -11.13 -0.76 27.59
CA LEU A 457 -9.81 -0.53 28.17
C LEU A 457 -9.94 0.19 29.53
N GLU A 458 -9.46 -0.45 30.61
CA GLU A 458 -9.47 0.14 31.95
C GLU A 458 -8.61 1.42 32.04
N GLN A 459 -7.55 1.50 31.23
CA GLN A 459 -6.61 2.62 31.10
C GLN A 459 -5.95 2.62 29.70
N PRO A 460 -5.87 3.78 29.00
CA PRO A 460 -6.68 4.98 29.23
C PRO A 460 -8.16 4.64 29.11
N ARG A 461 -9.02 5.44 29.74
CA ARG A 461 -10.47 5.31 29.56
C ARG A 461 -10.91 6.20 28.41
N PHE A 462 -11.73 5.65 27.52
CA PHE A 462 -12.27 6.36 26.36
C PHE A 462 -13.80 6.49 26.47
N ALA A 463 -14.29 7.71 26.34
CA ALA A 463 -15.71 7.99 26.11
C ALA A 463 -15.91 8.36 24.64
N VAL A 464 -16.76 7.61 23.94
CA VAL A 464 -17.14 7.94 22.55
C VAL A 464 -17.94 9.23 22.52
N GLN A 465 -17.50 10.23 21.75
CA GLN A 465 -18.22 11.49 21.54
C GLN A 465 -19.07 11.47 20.28
N ARG A 466 -18.58 10.82 19.22
CA ARG A 466 -19.24 10.65 17.92
C ARG A 466 -18.62 9.48 17.16
N SER A 467 -19.45 8.61 16.60
CA SER A 467 -19.09 7.76 15.45
C SER A 467 -19.66 8.38 14.16
N GLY A 468 -19.01 8.16 13.02
CA GLY A 468 -19.47 8.70 11.73
C GLY A 468 -18.66 8.19 10.55
N GLY A 469 -19.29 7.42 9.66
CA GLY A 469 -18.60 6.73 8.57
C GLY A 469 -17.52 5.79 9.11
N ASN A 470 -16.26 6.02 8.73
CA ASN A 470 -15.09 5.32 9.28
C ASN A 470 -14.35 6.11 10.39
N THR A 471 -14.96 7.16 10.96
CA THR A 471 -14.31 8.03 11.96
C THR A 471 -14.93 7.86 13.35
N LEU A 472 -14.09 7.86 14.38
CA LEU A 472 -14.48 7.72 15.78
C LEU A 472 -13.80 8.82 16.63
N GLU A 473 -14.60 9.77 17.12
CA GLU A 473 -14.17 10.83 18.04
C GLU A 473 -14.24 10.29 19.48
N LEU A 474 -13.10 10.27 20.17
CA LEU A 474 -12.91 9.69 21.50
C LEU A 474 -12.36 10.74 22.48
N ARG A 475 -13.08 10.94 23.58
CA ARG A 475 -12.59 11.70 24.72
C ARG A 475 -11.81 10.80 25.66
N ILE A 476 -10.61 11.21 26.07
CA ILE A 476 -9.86 10.52 27.12
C ILE A 476 -10.34 11.02 28.48
N GLU A 477 -10.77 10.11 29.35
CA GLU A 477 -11.24 10.44 30.69
C GLU A 477 -10.10 10.46 31.71
N GLY A 478 -10.18 11.37 32.67
CA GLY A 478 -9.17 11.55 33.73
C GLY A 478 -7.98 12.41 33.35
N GLU A 479 -7.83 12.79 32.08
CA GLU A 479 -6.77 13.71 31.63
C GLU A 479 -7.29 15.15 31.59
N ALA A 480 -6.65 16.02 32.38
CA ALA A 480 -7.02 17.43 32.48
C ALA A 480 -6.63 18.16 31.18
N GLY A 481 -7.63 18.61 30.43
CA GLY A 481 -7.42 19.40 29.23
C GLY A 481 -6.78 20.75 29.57
N VAL A 482 -5.59 21.00 29.02
CA VAL A 482 -5.03 22.35 28.94
C VAL A 482 -5.78 23.09 27.84
N ALA A 483 -6.44 24.18 28.23
CA ALA A 483 -7.15 25.12 27.35
C ALA A 483 -6.36 26.44 27.23
#